data_AF-A0A7V4PLZ2-F1
#
_entry.id   AF-A0A7V4PLZ2-F1
#
_cell.length_a   1.000
_cell.length_b   1.000
_cell.length_c   1.000
_cell.angle_alpha   90.00
_cell.angle_beta   90.00
_cell.angle_gamma   90.00
#
_symmetry.space_group_name_H-M   'P 1'
#
loop_
_entity.id
_entity.type
_entity.pdbx_description
1 polymer ?
#
loop_
_entity_poly.entity_id
_entity_poly.type
_entity_poly.pdbx_seq_one_letter_code
_entity_poly.pdbx_strand_id
1 'polypeptide(L)'
;MAIRMEERERLMGLSDRLLDLYLNLLREIWEVVSALIGESVLSLLFRLAIQKAAEKYGFLGLLKVTEEGIWMEGLGEYRTVTPSEIHRGFQGLINHLFNLFSALTEGVISREVFPKVFPKLREAERILSQK
;
A
#
# COMPACT_ATOMS: atom_id res chain seq x y z
N MET A 1 -9.86 17.51 -28.39
CA MET A 1 -10.76 17.04 -27.32
C MET A 1 -10.65 15.53 -27.09
N ALA A 2 -10.55 14.70 -28.15
CA ALA A 2 -10.35 13.25 -28.04
C ALA A 2 -9.03 12.81 -27.36
N ILE A 3 -7.92 13.51 -27.62
CA ILE A 3 -6.59 13.22 -27.01
C ILE A 3 -6.64 13.31 -25.47
N ARG A 4 -7.41 14.24 -24.90
CA ARG A 4 -7.58 14.37 -23.43
C ARG A 4 -8.43 13.25 -22.82
N MET A 5 -9.25 12.55 -23.62
CA MET A 5 -10.04 11.42 -23.13
C MET A 5 -9.21 10.13 -23.09
N GLU A 6 -8.46 9.82 -24.15
CA GLU A 6 -7.59 8.63 -24.18
C GLU A 6 -6.49 8.69 -23.11
N GLU A 7 -5.90 9.87 -22.88
CA GLU A 7 -4.87 10.05 -21.85
C GLU A 7 -5.44 9.86 -20.44
N ARG A 8 -6.68 10.32 -20.20
CA ARG A 8 -7.39 10.14 -18.93
C ARG A 8 -7.75 8.67 -18.68
N GLU A 9 -8.19 7.96 -19.72
CA GLU A 9 -8.55 6.55 -19.65
C GLU A 9 -7.32 5.66 -19.40
N ARG A 10 -6.18 5.98 -20.03
CA ARG A 10 -4.89 5.33 -19.74
C ARG A 10 -4.42 5.57 -18.31
N LEU A 11 -4.54 6.81 -17.81
CA LEU A 11 -4.15 7.14 -16.43
C LEU A 11 -5.03 6.42 -15.39
N MET A 12 -6.32 6.29 -15.64
CA MET A 12 -7.22 5.50 -14.80
C MET A 12 -6.83 4.02 -14.78
N GLY A 13 -6.57 3.42 -15.94
CA GLY A 13 -6.12 2.03 -16.03
C GLY A 13 -4.77 1.78 -15.33
N LEU A 14 -3.87 2.77 -15.31
CA LEU A 14 -2.62 2.71 -14.55
C LEU A 14 -2.85 2.81 -13.03
N SER A 15 -3.73 3.72 -12.59
CA SER A 15 -4.10 3.86 -11.18
C SER A 15 -4.72 2.58 -10.61
N ASP A 16 -5.68 1.97 -11.34
CA ASP A 16 -6.33 0.73 -10.91
C ASP A 16 -5.32 -0.42 -10.77
N ARG A 17 -4.43 -0.60 -11.76
CA ARG A 17 -3.37 -1.62 -11.69
C ARG A 17 -2.40 -1.40 -10.53
N LEU A 18 -2.01 -0.15 -10.25
CA LEU A 18 -1.15 0.17 -9.13
C LEU A 18 -1.85 -0.13 -7.79
N LEU A 19 -3.12 0.22 -7.67
CA LEU A 19 -3.91 -0.08 -6.48
C LEU A 19 -4.00 -1.58 -6.23
N ASP A 20 -4.36 -2.36 -7.25
CA ASP A 20 -4.43 -3.82 -7.12
C ASP A 20 -3.09 -4.42 -6.68
N LEU A 21 -1.98 -3.95 -7.26
CA LEU A 21 -0.64 -4.40 -6.90
C LEU A 21 -0.32 -4.09 -5.43
N TYR A 22 -0.65 -2.88 -4.96
CA TYR A 22 -0.40 -2.50 -3.57
C TYR A 22 -1.34 -3.18 -2.58
N LEU A 23 -2.62 -3.34 -2.89
CA LEU A 23 -3.56 -4.04 -2.03
C LEU A 23 -3.18 -5.52 -1.87
N ASN A 24 -2.77 -6.17 -2.96
CA ASN A 24 -2.23 -7.53 -2.90
C ASN A 24 -0.93 -7.60 -2.09
N LEU A 25 -0.08 -6.58 -2.19
CA LEU A 25 1.12 -6.52 -1.36
C LEU A 25 0.78 -6.38 0.13
N LEU A 26 -0.18 -5.52 0.50
CA LEU A 26 -0.59 -5.38 1.90
C LEU A 26 -1.18 -6.69 2.45
N ARG A 27 -1.93 -7.45 1.63
CA ARG A 27 -2.43 -8.79 2.00
C ARG A 27 -1.29 -9.78 2.25
N GLU A 28 -0.27 -9.82 1.39
CA GLU A 28 0.89 -10.69 1.60
C GLU A 28 1.70 -10.31 2.84
N ILE A 29 1.87 -9.00 3.09
CA ILE A 29 2.49 -8.53 4.35
C ILE A 29 1.64 -8.99 5.53
N TRP A 30 0.32 -8.88 5.43
CA TRP A 30 -0.59 -9.31 6.48
C TRP A 30 -0.39 -10.78 6.84
N GLU A 31 -0.51 -11.68 5.86
CA GLU A 31 -0.41 -13.13 6.04
C GLU A 31 0.95 -13.55 6.65
N VAL A 32 2.04 -12.92 6.23
CA VAL A 32 3.38 -13.27 6.72
C VAL A 32 3.58 -12.79 8.14
N VAL A 33 3.18 -11.56 8.44
CA VAL A 33 3.46 -10.96 9.75
C VAL A 33 2.46 -11.46 10.79
N SER A 34 1.23 -11.79 10.42
CA SER A 34 0.22 -12.29 11.35
C SER A 34 0.66 -13.61 11.99
N ALA A 35 1.34 -14.47 11.22
CA ALA A 35 1.95 -15.69 11.72
C ALA A 35 3.10 -15.47 12.72
N LEU A 36 3.71 -14.28 12.74
CA LEU A 36 4.86 -13.96 13.61
C LEU A 36 4.47 -13.27 14.91
N ILE A 37 3.50 -12.33 14.87
CA ILE A 37 3.13 -11.50 16.03
C ILE A 37 1.66 -11.55 16.41
N GLY A 38 0.85 -12.31 15.67
CA GLY A 38 -0.60 -12.39 15.86
C GLY A 38 -1.36 -11.22 15.20
N GLU A 39 -2.60 -11.50 14.82
CA GLU A 39 -3.49 -10.58 14.10
C GLU A 39 -3.83 -9.33 14.91
N SER A 40 -3.98 -9.42 16.23
CA SER A 40 -4.33 -8.25 17.07
C SER A 40 -3.21 -7.22 17.12
N VAL A 41 -1.95 -7.67 17.28
CA VAL A 41 -0.79 -6.78 17.28
C VAL A 41 -0.60 -6.19 15.89
N LEU A 42 -0.70 -7.02 14.85
CA LEU A 42 -0.59 -6.57 13.47
C LEU A 42 -1.66 -5.55 13.08
N SER A 43 -2.91 -5.79 13.49
CA SER A 43 -4.04 -4.86 13.32
C SER A 43 -3.70 -3.48 13.88
N LEU A 44 -3.14 -3.43 15.09
CA LEU A 44 -2.74 -2.18 15.74
C LEU A 44 -1.64 -1.47 14.94
N LEU A 45 -0.61 -2.18 14.50
CA LEU A 45 0.49 -1.59 13.73
C LEU A 45 0.00 -1.03 12.39
N PHE A 46 -0.89 -1.74 11.70
CA PHE A 46 -1.51 -1.25 10.47
C PHE A 46 -2.36 0.00 10.69
N ARG A 47 -3.17 0.03 11.76
CA ARG A 47 -3.98 1.21 12.10
C ARG A 47 -3.09 2.43 12.36
N LEU A 48 -2.01 2.27 13.13
CA LEU A 48 -1.05 3.34 13.40
C LEU A 48 -0.38 3.84 12.11
N ALA A 49 0.05 2.92 11.26
CA ALA A 49 0.72 3.27 10.01
C ALA A 49 -0.22 3.95 9.00
N ILE A 50 -1.46 3.47 8.87
CA ILE A 50 -2.48 4.09 8.03
C ILE A 50 -2.81 5.48 8.54
N GLN A 51 -3.05 5.65 9.84
CA GLN A 51 -3.32 6.95 10.43
C GLN A 51 -2.19 7.93 10.11
N LYS A 52 -0.93 7.50 10.27
CA LYS A 52 0.22 8.36 9.98
C LYS A 52 0.34 8.70 8.50
N ALA A 53 0.12 7.74 7.61
CA ALA A 53 0.23 7.94 6.17
C ALA A 53 -0.93 8.79 5.62
N ALA A 54 -2.12 8.66 6.20
CA ALA A 54 -3.33 9.40 5.83
C ALA A 54 -3.22 10.90 6.12
N GLU A 55 -2.39 11.33 7.09
CA GLU A 55 -2.09 12.76 7.33
C GLU A 55 -1.55 13.45 6.07
N LYS A 56 -0.79 12.72 5.24
CA LYS A 56 -0.18 13.24 4.01
C LYS A 56 -0.94 12.81 2.76
N TYR A 57 -1.53 11.63 2.76
CA TYR A 57 -2.23 11.05 1.62
C TYR A 57 -3.62 10.58 2.04
N GLY A 58 -4.59 11.48 2.01
CA GLY A 58 -5.93 11.24 2.57
C GLY A 58 -6.64 9.98 2.07
N PHE A 59 -6.38 9.57 0.81
CA PHE A 59 -6.97 8.35 0.24
C PHE A 59 -6.58 7.07 0.99
N LEU A 60 -5.45 7.05 1.70
CA LEU A 60 -5.03 5.90 2.52
C LEU A 60 -5.94 5.71 3.73
N GLY A 61 -6.66 6.74 4.18
CA GLY A 61 -7.66 6.64 5.24
C GLY A 61 -8.86 5.77 4.87
N LEU A 62 -9.02 5.43 3.58
CA LEU A 62 -10.01 4.48 3.08
C LEU A 62 -9.62 3.01 3.32
N LEU A 63 -8.37 2.75 3.72
CA LEU A 63 -7.95 1.41 4.12
C LEU A 63 -8.60 1.05 5.46
N LYS A 64 -9.30 -0.08 5.47
CA LYS A 64 -9.83 -0.71 6.67
C LYS A 64 -8.97 -1.90 7.06
N VAL A 65 -8.83 -2.06 8.37
CA VAL A 65 -8.06 -3.12 9.00
C VAL A 65 -8.97 -3.87 9.96
N THR A 66 -9.10 -5.17 9.75
CA THR A 66 -9.80 -6.07 10.68
C THR A 66 -8.91 -7.26 10.98
N GLU A 67 -9.39 -8.18 11.82
CA GLU A 67 -8.68 -9.43 12.13
C GLU A 67 -8.49 -10.31 10.89
N GLU A 68 -9.37 -10.19 9.89
CA GLU A 68 -9.29 -10.97 8.64
C GLU A 68 -8.32 -10.36 7.61
N GLY A 69 -7.84 -9.13 7.83
CA GLY A 69 -6.89 -8.47 6.94
C GLY A 69 -7.22 -7.03 6.59
N ILE A 70 -6.78 -6.63 5.40
CA ILE A 70 -6.80 -5.24 4.93
C ILE A 70 -7.54 -5.16 3.60
N TRP A 71 -8.45 -4.19 3.51
CA TRP A 71 -9.16 -3.86 2.28
C TRP A 71 -9.35 -2.36 2.16
N MET A 72 -9.73 -1.93 0.96
CA MET A 72 -10.04 -0.53 0.68
C MET A 72 -11.55 -0.38 0.53
N GLU A 73 -12.15 0.55 1.27
CA GLU A 73 -13.52 0.97 1.07
C GLU A 73 -13.60 2.12 0.06
N GLY A 74 -14.74 2.29 -0.60
CA GLY A 74 -14.97 3.46 -1.44
C GLY A 74 -14.08 3.52 -2.68
N LEU A 75 -14.06 2.47 -3.50
CA LEU A 75 -13.28 2.42 -4.74
C LEU A 75 -13.63 3.55 -5.76
N GLY A 76 -14.71 4.31 -5.53
CA GLY A 76 -15.04 5.49 -6.32
C GLY A 76 -14.23 6.75 -5.95
N GLU A 77 -13.73 6.83 -4.72
CA GLU A 77 -13.18 8.06 -4.13
C GLU A 77 -11.71 8.30 -4.49
N TYR A 78 -10.99 7.27 -4.95
CA TYR A 78 -9.60 7.41 -5.41
C TYR A 78 -9.47 7.84 -6.87
N ARG A 79 -10.56 7.97 -7.63
CA ARG A 79 -10.54 8.30 -9.08
C ARG A 79 -9.93 9.65 -9.41
N THR A 80 -9.72 10.49 -8.40
CA THR A 80 -9.07 11.81 -8.50
C THR A 80 -7.57 11.76 -8.15
N VAL A 81 -7.06 10.64 -7.63
CA VAL A 81 -5.67 10.46 -7.19
C VAL A 81 -4.81 10.02 -8.38
N THR A 82 -3.68 10.69 -8.55
CA THR A 82 -2.77 10.36 -9.65
C THR A 82 -1.96 9.08 -9.36
N PRO A 83 -1.54 8.31 -10.39
CA PRO A 83 -0.66 7.15 -10.21
C PRO A 83 0.57 7.42 -9.32
N SER A 84 1.17 8.60 -9.48
CA SER A 84 2.32 9.03 -8.68
C SER A 84 1.99 9.23 -7.20
N GLU A 85 0.81 9.78 -6.89
CA GLU A 85 0.35 9.95 -5.51
C GLU A 85 -0.01 8.61 -4.87
N ILE A 86 -0.62 7.70 -5.63
CA ILE A 86 -0.88 6.31 -5.20
C ILE A 86 0.43 5.65 -4.78
N HIS A 87 1.42 5.63 -5.68
CA HIS A 87 2.73 5.04 -5.42
C HIS A 87 3.40 5.62 -4.18
N ARG A 88 3.50 6.94 -4.09
CA ARG A 88 4.14 7.61 -2.95
C ARG A 88 3.38 7.39 -1.64
N GLY A 89 2.06 7.30 -1.70
CA GLY A 89 1.21 7.00 -0.55
C GLY A 89 1.50 5.62 0.02
N PHE A 90 1.37 4.58 -0.82
CA PHE A 90 1.63 3.21 -0.37
C PHE A 90 3.10 2.98 0.01
N GLN A 91 4.06 3.57 -0.71
CA GLN A 91 5.47 3.49 -0.32
C GLN A 91 5.70 4.11 1.07
N GLY A 92 5.07 5.25 1.36
CA GLY A 92 5.11 5.88 2.69
C GLY A 92 4.52 5.00 3.78
N LEU A 93 3.34 4.40 3.51
CA LEU A 93 2.69 3.46 4.42
C LEU A 93 3.58 2.25 4.73
N ILE A 94 4.12 1.61 3.68
CA ILE A 94 4.98 0.44 3.78
C ILE A 94 6.24 0.77 4.60
N ASN A 95 6.91 1.87 4.31
CA ASN A 95 8.08 2.30 5.07
C ASN A 95 7.75 2.49 6.56
N HIS A 96 6.60 3.07 6.87
CA HIS A 96 6.19 3.24 8.26
C HIS A 96 5.90 1.90 8.95
N LEU A 97 5.24 0.96 8.26
CA LEU A 97 5.04 -0.41 8.77
C LEU A 97 6.37 -1.10 9.08
N PHE A 98 7.34 -1.04 8.18
CA PHE A 98 8.66 -1.64 8.42
C PHE A 98 9.39 -1.00 9.59
N ASN A 99 9.26 0.31 9.79
CA ASN A 99 9.83 0.97 10.96
C ASN A 99 9.19 0.45 12.26
N LEU A 100 7.86 0.29 12.29
CA LEU A 100 7.13 -0.29 13.42
C LEU A 100 7.54 -1.74 13.68
N PHE A 101 7.63 -2.56 12.62
CA PHE A 101 8.07 -3.96 12.70
C PHE A 101 9.50 -4.07 13.24
N SER A 102 10.40 -3.21 12.78
CA SER A 102 11.79 -3.19 13.22
C SER A 102 11.90 -2.78 14.69
N ALA A 103 11.12 -1.78 15.12
CA ALA A 103 11.08 -1.34 16.51
C ALA A 103 10.49 -2.42 17.45
N LEU A 104 9.51 -3.19 16.99
CA LEU A 104 8.85 -4.22 17.81
C LEU A 104 9.69 -5.51 17.95
N THR A 105 10.48 -5.85 16.93
CA THR A 105 11.11 -7.19 16.83
C THR A 105 12.62 -7.16 16.61
N GLU A 106 13.27 -6.03 16.87
CA GLU A 106 14.70 -5.82 16.59
C GLU A 106 15.10 -6.21 15.15
N GLY A 107 14.15 -6.05 14.21
CA GLY A 107 14.34 -6.29 12.79
C GLY A 107 14.09 -7.72 12.29
N VAL A 108 13.60 -8.65 13.13
CA VAL A 108 13.27 -10.03 12.69
C VAL A 108 12.18 -10.03 11.61
N ILE A 109 11.08 -9.31 11.84
CA ILE A 109 9.99 -9.21 10.86
C ILE A 109 10.49 -8.59 9.55
N SER A 110 11.32 -7.55 9.64
CA SER A 110 11.84 -6.86 8.46
C SER A 110 12.61 -7.81 7.54
N ARG A 111 13.41 -8.74 8.09
CA ARG A 111 14.15 -9.73 7.29
C ARG A 111 13.25 -10.72 6.55
N GLU A 112 12.13 -11.11 7.14
CA GLU A 112 11.16 -12.04 6.53
C GLU A 112 10.28 -11.36 5.47
N VAL A 113 9.94 -10.09 5.68
CA VAL A 113 9.00 -9.36 4.80
C VAL A 113 9.71 -8.67 3.63
N PHE A 114 10.95 -8.18 3.82
CA PHE A 114 11.68 -7.47 2.76
C PHE A 114 11.82 -8.24 1.43
N PRO A 115 12.13 -9.56 1.42
CA PRO A 115 12.23 -10.33 0.18
C PRO A 115 10.93 -10.36 -0.64
N LYS A 116 9.77 -10.24 0.02
CA LYS A 116 8.44 -10.22 -0.64
C LYS A 116 8.04 -8.81 -1.09
N VAL A 117 8.42 -7.79 -0.32
CA VAL A 117 8.07 -6.39 -0.62
C VAL A 117 8.94 -5.78 -1.71
N PHE A 118 10.25 -6.00 -1.65
CA PHE A 118 11.20 -5.28 -2.50
C PHE A 118 10.99 -5.50 -4.01
N PRO A 119 10.69 -6.72 -4.50
CA PRO A 119 10.39 -6.93 -5.91
C PRO A 119 9.18 -6.13 -6.39
N LYS A 120 8.10 -6.04 -5.59
CA LYS A 120 6.88 -5.32 -5.94
C LYS A 120 7.05 -3.82 -5.94
N LEU A 121 7.87 -3.29 -5.02
CA LEU A 121 8.26 -1.87 -5.06
C LEU A 121 9.00 -1.53 -6.36
N ARG A 122 9.95 -2.37 -6.79
CA ARG A 122 10.66 -2.18 -8.06
C ARG A 122 9.75 -2.34 -9.27
N GLU A 123 8.77 -3.22 -9.22
CA GLU A 123 7.77 -3.36 -10.28
C GLU A 123 6.92 -2.09 -10.40
N ALA A 124 6.47 -1.51 -9.28
CA ALA A 124 5.75 -0.25 -9.26
C ALA A 124 6.59 0.90 -9.85
N GLU A 125 7.88 0.99 -9.51
CA GLU A 125 8.81 1.95 -10.12
C GLU A 125 8.95 1.76 -11.64
N ARG A 126 8.96 0.50 -12.11
CA ARG A 126 9.05 0.18 -13.54
C ARG A 126 7.80 0.61 -14.30
N ILE A 127 6.61 0.40 -13.73
CA ILE A 127 5.33 0.84 -14.31
C ILE A 127 5.32 2.37 -14.47
N LEU A 128 5.83 3.11 -13.47
CA LEU A 128 5.92 4.57 -13.54
C LEU A 128 6.94 5.08 -14.56
N SER A 129 7.99 4.30 -14.82
CA SER A 129 9.09 4.65 -15.73
C SER A 129 8.77 4.39 -17.21
N GLN A 130 7.72 3.61 -17.52
CA GLN A 130 7.27 3.33 -18.90
C GLN A 130 6.41 4.46 -19.50
N LYS A 131 6.66 5.71 -19.08
CA LYS A 131 6.03 6.92 -19.64
C LYS A 131 6.46 7.18 -21.09
#